data_AF-A0A290MM91-F1
#
_entry.id   AF-A0A290MM91-F1
#
_cell.length_a   1.000
_cell.length_b   1.000
_cell.length_c   1.000
_cell.angle_alpha   90.00
_cell.angle_beta   90.00
_cell.angle_gamma   90.00
#
_symmetry.space_group_name_H-M   'P 1'
#
loop_
_entity.id
_entity.type
_entity.pdbx_description
1 polymer ?
#
loop_
_entity_poly.entity_id
_entity_poly.type
_entity_poly.pdbx_seq_one_letter_code
_entity_poly.pdbx_strand_id
1 'polypeptide(L)'
;MVETLSASKARRIALAAQGFGRPRPIQPGKRHLLSTIEALGVVQIDSVNVVSRSHYLPFFSRLGAYDRGLLEDLAWGRKPALAEYWAHEASLTPLATHPLLRWRMQDARDGAGVWKNVAGFLRSHADFIDQALDAVDQRGPLAASELDLGAKGEGGWWGWSEGKRAMECLFWTGRLTTATRRGAFERVYDLPERVLPKAIHEAPTPERGEACRALLRIAAKAMGVATERDLRDYFRLSLNDAREGVAALAAEGELIPVTVGGWDQPAYLTPEARRPRAIKAAALLSPFDNLIWFRERTERLFDVRVRLEIYTPAHKRTHGYYVLPFLQNEAITARVDLKADRKAGALLVLAAHAEPQANDETARALAQELALMAQWLGLRRVEVRPVGDLSPALGSVVGSQAEDGSTRL
;
A
#
# COMPACT_ATOMS: atom_id res chain seq x y z
N MET A 1 -35.10 -10.13 0.42
CA MET A 1 -34.46 -10.13 -0.91
C MET A 1 -33.08 -9.52 -0.78
N VAL A 2 -32.05 -10.16 -1.35
CA VAL A 2 -30.67 -9.63 -1.37
C VAL A 2 -30.59 -8.52 -2.42
N GLU A 3 -30.01 -7.35 -2.09
CA GLU A 3 -29.86 -6.24 -3.05
C GLU A 3 -28.89 -6.66 -4.19
N THR A 4 -29.26 -6.34 -5.43
CA THR A 4 -28.39 -6.53 -6.61
C THR A 4 -27.84 -5.18 -7.08
N LEU A 5 -26.51 -5.06 -7.13
CA LEU A 5 -25.80 -3.89 -7.64
C LEU A 5 -25.37 -4.13 -9.10
N SER A 6 -25.42 -3.10 -9.94
CA SER A 6 -24.70 -3.14 -11.23
C SER A 6 -23.18 -3.08 -11.01
N ALA A 7 -22.40 -3.58 -11.97
CA ALA A 7 -20.94 -3.47 -11.94
C ALA A 7 -20.47 -2.00 -11.80
N SER A 8 -21.14 -1.07 -12.49
CA SER A 8 -20.85 0.37 -12.41
C SER A 8 -21.14 0.96 -11.02
N LYS A 9 -22.27 0.59 -10.39
CA LYS A 9 -22.61 1.03 -9.03
C LYS A 9 -21.61 0.47 -8.01
N ALA A 10 -21.24 -0.81 -8.13
CA ALA A 10 -20.22 -1.43 -7.29
C ALA A 10 -18.86 -0.73 -7.42
N ARG A 11 -18.44 -0.41 -8.66
CA ARG A 11 -17.20 0.34 -8.92
C ARG A 11 -17.19 1.73 -8.29
N ARG A 12 -18.28 2.48 -8.42
CA ARG A 12 -18.42 3.81 -7.79
C ARG A 12 -18.36 3.75 -6.27
N ILE A 13 -19.00 2.75 -5.66
CA ILE A 13 -18.92 2.51 -4.21
C ILE A 13 -17.47 2.23 -3.80
N ALA A 14 -16.77 1.35 -4.52
CA ALA A 14 -15.37 1.01 -4.25
C ALA A 14 -14.44 2.24 -4.39
N LEU A 15 -14.57 3.00 -5.47
CA LEU A 15 -13.79 4.22 -5.69
C LEU A 15 -14.05 5.30 -4.62
N ALA A 16 -15.31 5.43 -4.17
CA ALA A 16 -15.66 6.37 -3.11
C ALA A 16 -15.05 5.99 -1.76
N ALA A 17 -15.09 4.70 -1.40
CA ALA A 17 -14.47 4.16 -0.20
C ALA A 17 -12.95 4.34 -0.21
N GLN A 18 -12.33 4.21 -1.38
CA GLN A 18 -10.90 4.41 -1.61
C GLN A 18 -10.46 5.88 -1.66
N GLY A 19 -11.37 6.83 -1.44
CA GLY A 19 -11.06 8.26 -1.37
C GLY A 19 -11.12 9.02 -2.69
N PHE A 20 -11.47 8.38 -3.81
CA PHE A 20 -11.60 9.04 -5.11
C PHE A 20 -12.95 9.76 -5.31
N GLY A 21 -13.86 9.67 -4.34
CA GLY A 21 -15.16 10.33 -4.37
C GLY A 21 -15.18 11.73 -3.75
N ARG A 22 -14.02 12.38 -3.59
CA ARG A 22 -13.86 13.74 -3.03
C ARG A 22 -12.84 14.52 -3.86
N PRO A 23 -12.97 15.84 -4.00
CA PRO A 23 -11.96 16.65 -4.66
C PRO A 23 -10.64 16.64 -3.86
N ARG A 24 -9.52 16.71 -4.57
CA ARG A 24 -8.19 16.88 -3.95
C ARG A 24 -8.13 18.23 -3.21
N PRO A 25 -7.50 18.31 -2.03
CA PRO A 25 -7.26 19.59 -1.38
C PRO A 25 -6.21 20.40 -2.16
N ILE A 26 -6.32 21.73 -2.14
CA ILE A 26 -5.33 22.61 -2.80
C ILE A 26 -3.96 22.48 -2.14
N GLN A 27 -3.93 22.37 -0.81
CA GLN A 27 -2.72 22.15 -0.02
C GLN A 27 -2.92 20.93 0.90
N PRO A 28 -2.45 19.74 0.49
CA PRO A 28 -2.45 18.57 1.35
C PRO A 28 -1.61 18.79 2.61
N GLY A 29 -2.08 18.29 3.75
CA GLY A 29 -1.41 18.44 5.05
C GLY A 29 -1.59 17.20 5.93
N LYS A 30 -1.00 17.20 7.14
CA LYS A 30 -1.00 16.03 8.04
C LYS A 30 -2.40 15.45 8.30
N ARG A 31 -3.42 16.31 8.46
CA ARG A 31 -4.82 15.88 8.64
C ARG A 31 -5.36 15.12 7.42
N HIS A 32 -5.03 15.56 6.21
CA HIS A 32 -5.44 14.88 4.98
C HIS A 32 -4.76 13.52 4.84
N LEU A 33 -3.46 13.43 5.18
CA LEU A 33 -2.73 12.16 5.20
C LEU A 33 -3.33 11.18 6.21
N LEU A 34 -3.57 11.62 7.45
CA LEU A 34 -4.19 10.80 8.49
C LEU A 34 -5.57 10.31 8.08
N SER A 35 -6.44 11.21 7.61
CA SER A 35 -7.78 10.82 7.14
C SER A 35 -7.71 9.84 5.96
N THR A 36 -6.68 9.93 5.11
CA THR A 36 -6.49 9.00 4.00
C THR A 36 -6.14 7.60 4.50
N ILE A 37 -5.13 7.47 5.37
CA ILE A 37 -4.73 6.15 5.88
C ILE A 37 -5.74 5.57 6.87
N GLU A 38 -6.51 6.39 7.58
CA GLU A 38 -7.66 5.94 8.37
C GLU A 38 -8.77 5.36 7.49
N ALA A 39 -9.04 5.97 6.33
CA ALA A 39 -10.01 5.45 5.37
C ALA A 39 -9.51 4.17 4.67
N LEU A 40 -8.21 4.09 4.36
CA LEU A 40 -7.60 2.91 3.76
C LEU A 40 -7.32 1.79 4.78
N GLY A 41 -7.16 2.12 6.06
CA GLY A 41 -6.80 1.18 7.12
C GLY A 41 -5.36 0.64 7.08
N VAL A 42 -4.75 0.56 5.90
CA VAL A 42 -3.41 0.02 5.69
C VAL A 42 -2.81 0.56 4.38
N VAL A 43 -1.51 0.83 4.33
CA VAL A 43 -0.77 1.18 3.12
C VAL A 43 0.49 0.34 3.06
N GLN A 44 0.68 -0.40 1.97
CA GLN A 44 1.85 -1.26 1.79
C GLN A 44 3.13 -0.43 1.61
N ILE A 45 4.16 -0.80 2.37
CA ILE A 45 5.54 -0.34 2.23
C ILE A 45 6.24 -1.25 1.23
N ASP A 46 6.84 -0.63 0.22
CA ASP A 46 7.73 -1.29 -0.73
C ASP A 46 8.93 -0.38 -1.02
N SER A 47 10.12 -0.97 -1.12
CA SER A 47 11.39 -0.26 -1.24
C SER A 47 11.78 0.08 -2.68
N VAL A 48 11.06 -0.41 -3.69
CA VAL A 48 11.34 -0.11 -5.10
C VAL A 48 11.26 1.40 -5.32
N ASN A 49 12.34 2.01 -5.82
CA ASN A 49 12.46 3.46 -5.96
C ASN A 49 12.74 3.86 -7.42
N VAL A 50 11.92 3.37 -8.35
CA VAL A 50 12.00 3.72 -9.78
C VAL A 50 11.42 5.11 -10.04
N VAL A 51 10.27 5.41 -9.43
CA VAL A 51 9.60 6.73 -9.48
C VAL A 51 9.65 7.35 -8.09
N SER A 52 8.96 6.73 -7.15
CA SER A 52 9.01 6.95 -5.70
C SER A 52 8.77 5.61 -5.02
N ARG A 53 9.17 5.45 -3.76
CA ARG A 53 8.79 4.27 -2.98
C ARG A 53 7.28 4.17 -2.90
N SER A 54 6.76 2.95 -2.96
CA SER A 54 5.33 2.75 -3.22
C SER A 54 4.42 3.38 -2.17
N HIS A 55 4.77 3.33 -0.89
CA HIS A 55 3.92 3.83 0.20
C HIS A 55 3.64 5.34 0.12
N TYR A 56 4.43 6.12 -0.62
CA TYR A 56 4.13 7.53 -0.83
C TYR A 56 3.05 7.74 -1.91
N LEU A 57 2.91 6.81 -2.87
CA LEU A 57 2.07 6.96 -4.05
C LEU A 57 0.56 6.90 -3.75
N PRO A 58 0.03 6.00 -2.90
CA PRO A 58 -1.40 6.00 -2.56
C PRO A 58 -1.91 7.34 -2.03
N PHE A 59 -1.09 8.06 -1.26
CA PHE A 59 -1.42 9.41 -0.80
C PHE A 59 -1.39 10.42 -1.95
N PHE A 60 -0.38 10.36 -2.82
CA PHE A 60 -0.31 11.22 -4.02
C PHE A 60 -1.53 11.00 -4.93
N SER A 61 -1.91 9.74 -5.19
CA SER A 61 -3.07 9.39 -6.02
C SER A 61 -4.37 10.03 -5.50
N ARG A 62 -4.50 10.19 -4.18
CA ARG A 62 -5.72 10.68 -3.52
C ARG A 62 -5.67 12.17 -3.18
N LEU A 63 -4.49 12.74 -2.96
CA LEU A 63 -4.31 14.09 -2.44
C LEU A 63 -3.58 15.04 -3.41
N GLY A 64 -2.87 14.51 -4.41
CA GLY A 64 -1.97 15.29 -5.25
C GLY A 64 -0.62 15.56 -4.58
N ALA A 65 0.04 16.65 -4.95
CA ALA A 65 1.36 17.01 -4.46
C ALA A 65 1.34 17.39 -2.97
N TYR A 66 1.73 16.47 -2.10
CA TYR A 66 1.88 16.69 -0.66
C TYR A 66 3.36 16.65 -0.24
N ASP A 67 3.73 17.30 0.86
CA ASP A 67 5.08 17.18 1.40
C ASP A 67 5.30 15.78 2.02
N ARG A 68 6.24 15.02 1.45
CA ARG A 68 6.59 13.66 1.90
C ARG A 68 7.13 13.64 3.33
N GLY A 69 7.78 14.70 3.79
CA GLY A 69 8.24 14.84 5.17
C GLY A 69 7.10 14.75 6.18
N LEU A 70 5.89 15.16 5.79
CA LEU A 70 4.71 15.03 6.65
C LEU A 70 4.31 13.57 6.86
N LEU A 71 4.45 12.70 5.85
CA LEU A 71 4.18 11.27 6.02
C LEU A 71 5.27 10.60 6.85
N GLU A 72 6.54 10.97 6.63
CA GLU A 72 7.67 10.48 7.42
C GLU A 72 7.53 10.85 8.90
N ASP A 73 7.13 12.09 9.20
CA ASP A 73 6.81 12.53 10.56
C ASP A 73 5.70 11.69 11.21
N LEU A 74 4.65 11.38 10.44
CA LEU A 74 3.52 10.58 10.93
C LEU A 74 3.89 9.11 11.15
N ALA A 75 4.80 8.56 10.35
CA ALA A 75 5.22 7.16 10.42
C ALA A 75 6.36 6.91 11.41
N TRP A 76 7.35 7.80 11.42
CA TRP A 76 8.67 7.56 12.02
C TRP A 76 9.25 8.82 12.71
N GLY A 77 8.44 9.87 12.89
CA GLY A 77 8.83 11.07 13.62
C GLY A 77 8.82 10.85 15.14
N ARG A 78 9.09 11.92 15.90
CA ARG A 78 9.18 11.87 17.37
C ARG A 78 7.88 11.45 18.07
N LYS A 79 6.73 11.70 17.46
CA LYS A 79 5.40 11.33 17.95
C LYS A 79 4.63 10.69 16.80
N PRO A 80 4.92 9.42 16.46
CA PRO A 80 4.30 8.78 15.32
C PRO A 80 2.81 8.62 15.57
N ALA A 81 2.02 8.78 14.50
CA ALA A 81 0.58 8.56 14.48
C ALA A 81 0.22 7.27 13.72
N LEU A 82 1.21 6.61 13.13
CA LEU A 82 1.10 5.36 12.40
C LEU A 82 2.01 4.31 13.02
N ALA A 83 1.68 3.04 12.81
CA ALA A 83 2.54 1.91 13.14
C ALA A 83 3.06 1.25 11.87
N GLU A 84 4.30 0.75 11.91
CA GLU A 84 4.83 -0.14 10.88
C GLU A 84 4.75 -1.59 11.36
N TYR A 85 4.03 -2.43 10.62
CA TYR A 85 3.98 -3.87 10.90
C TYR A 85 3.56 -4.69 9.67
N TRP A 86 3.59 -6.02 9.79
CA TRP A 86 3.09 -6.95 8.77
C TRP A 86 1.57 -7.03 8.82
N ALA A 87 0.88 -6.20 8.04
CA ALA A 87 -0.59 -6.12 7.94
C ALA A 87 -1.12 -6.80 6.66
N HIS A 88 -0.97 -6.17 5.48
CA HIS A 88 -1.19 -6.79 4.16
C HIS A 88 0.11 -7.39 3.59
N GLU A 89 1.20 -6.71 3.87
CA GLU A 89 2.62 -7.08 3.77
C GLU A 89 3.33 -6.17 4.80
N ALA A 90 4.61 -5.83 4.64
CA ALA A 90 5.19 -4.69 5.35
C ALA A 90 4.34 -3.43 5.07
N SER A 91 3.78 -2.80 6.10
CA SER A 91 2.75 -1.79 5.93
C SER A 91 2.83 -0.69 6.97
N LEU A 92 2.36 0.50 6.61
CA LEU A 92 1.92 1.52 7.55
C LEU A 92 0.43 1.31 7.86
N THR A 93 0.05 1.42 9.12
CA THR A 93 -1.36 1.37 9.58
C THR A 93 -1.64 2.50 10.56
N PRO A 94 -2.90 2.92 10.75
CA PRO A 94 -3.28 3.68 11.94
C PRO A 94 -2.81 2.95 13.21
N LEU A 95 -2.42 3.70 14.24
CA LEU A 95 -1.96 3.12 15.51
C LEU A 95 -2.99 2.18 16.16
N ALA A 96 -4.28 2.49 16.03
CA ALA A 96 -5.37 1.67 16.58
C ALA A 96 -5.42 0.25 15.96
N THR A 97 -4.81 0.04 14.78
CA THR A 97 -4.72 -1.28 14.15
C THR A 97 -3.67 -2.15 14.82
N HIS A 98 -2.66 -1.58 15.50
CA HIS A 98 -1.54 -2.33 16.05
C HIS A 98 -1.98 -3.42 17.06
N PRO A 99 -2.83 -3.14 18.08
CA PRO A 99 -3.32 -4.20 18.98
C PRO A 99 -4.04 -5.34 18.26
N LEU A 100 -4.76 -5.04 17.17
CA LEU A 100 -5.49 -6.04 16.37
C LEU A 100 -4.57 -7.01 15.61
N LEU A 101 -3.27 -6.72 15.52
CA LEU A 101 -2.28 -7.54 14.83
C LEU A 101 -1.41 -8.36 15.80
N ARG A 102 -1.60 -8.21 17.12
CA ARG A 102 -0.77 -8.88 18.13
C ARG A 102 -0.97 -10.40 18.20
N TRP A 103 -2.14 -10.92 17.79
CA TRP A 103 -2.32 -12.37 17.62
C TRP A 103 -1.33 -12.95 16.61
N ARG A 104 -0.93 -12.17 15.59
CA ARG A 104 0.07 -12.58 14.59
C ARG A 104 1.48 -12.59 15.17
N MET A 105 1.78 -11.65 16.08
CA MET A 105 3.03 -11.65 16.84
C MET A 105 3.12 -12.89 17.74
N GLN A 106 2.00 -13.29 18.35
CA GLN A 106 1.90 -14.51 19.14
C GLN A 106 2.08 -15.77 18.27
N ASP A 107 1.37 -15.86 17.14
CA ASP A 107 1.55 -16.94 16.16
C ASP A 107 3.03 -17.07 15.72
N ALA A 108 3.73 -15.94 15.56
CA ALA A 108 5.15 -15.92 15.21
C ALA A 108 6.07 -16.47 16.32
N ARG A 109 5.76 -16.18 17.59
CA ARG A 109 6.49 -16.73 18.76
C ARG A 109 6.27 -18.23 18.91
N ASP A 110 5.02 -18.66 18.75
CA ASP A 110 4.61 -20.05 18.94
C ASP A 110 4.99 -20.93 17.73
N GLY A 111 5.26 -20.30 16.58
CA GLY A 111 5.58 -21.00 15.34
C GLY A 111 4.35 -21.59 14.66
N ALA A 112 3.18 -20.96 14.84
CA ALA A 112 1.95 -21.38 14.22
C ALA A 112 1.98 -21.17 12.70
N GLY A 113 1.45 -22.13 11.94
CA GLY A 113 1.34 -22.04 10.48
C GLY A 113 2.67 -21.82 9.77
N VAL A 114 2.80 -20.68 9.09
CA VAL A 114 3.97 -20.30 8.28
C VAL A 114 5.18 -19.85 9.13
N TRP A 115 4.99 -19.66 10.43
CA TRP A 115 6.01 -19.08 11.32
C TRP A 115 6.95 -20.11 11.98
N LYS A 116 6.85 -21.40 11.63
CA LYS A 116 7.69 -22.47 12.19
C LYS A 116 9.19 -22.15 12.11
N ASN A 117 9.65 -21.55 11.01
CA ASN A 117 11.05 -21.19 10.80
C ASN A 117 11.50 -20.01 11.67
N VAL A 118 10.57 -19.10 12.00
CA VAL A 118 10.84 -17.98 12.92
C VAL A 118 10.99 -18.51 14.33
N ALA A 119 10.01 -19.26 14.83
CA ALA A 119 10.07 -19.84 16.16
C ALA A 119 11.23 -20.85 16.32
N GLY A 120 11.53 -21.62 15.27
CA GLY A 120 12.68 -22.51 15.24
C GLY A 120 14.01 -21.77 15.39
N PHE A 121 14.20 -20.66 14.67
CA PHE A 121 15.39 -19.81 14.78
C PHE A 121 15.52 -19.18 16.16
N LEU A 122 14.42 -18.62 16.69
CA LEU A 122 14.40 -18.01 18.02
C LEU A 122 14.80 -19.01 19.11
N ARG A 123 14.33 -20.26 19.02
CA ARG A 123 14.70 -21.31 19.99
C ARG A 123 16.14 -21.78 19.85
N SER A 124 16.63 -21.97 18.63
CA SER A 124 17.99 -22.48 18.43
C SER A 124 19.08 -21.44 18.64
N HIS A 125 18.72 -20.15 18.72
CA HIS A 125 19.65 -19.03 18.91
C HIS A 125 19.26 -18.17 20.11
N ALA A 126 18.65 -18.75 21.16
CA ALA A 126 18.08 -18.01 22.29
C ALA A 126 19.07 -17.00 22.92
N ASP A 127 20.27 -17.44 23.28
CA ASP A 127 21.32 -16.57 23.86
C ASP A 127 21.69 -15.41 22.93
N PHE A 128 21.73 -15.66 21.62
CA PHE A 128 22.04 -14.63 20.63
C PHE A 128 20.89 -13.62 20.47
N ILE A 129 19.65 -14.09 20.52
CA ILE A 129 18.45 -13.24 20.47
C ILE A 129 18.39 -12.33 21.69
N ASP A 130 18.71 -12.85 22.88
CA ASP A 130 18.72 -12.06 24.10
C ASP A 130 19.85 -11.03 24.07
N GLN A 131 21.06 -11.39 23.60
CA GLN A 131 22.13 -10.41 23.34
C GLN A 131 21.72 -9.31 22.35
N ALA A 132 20.98 -9.67 21.29
CA ALA A 132 20.50 -8.70 20.31
C ALA A 132 19.49 -7.72 20.91
N LEU A 133 18.62 -8.18 21.81
CA LEU A 133 17.70 -7.31 22.53
C LEU A 133 18.39 -6.45 23.58
N ASP A 134 19.32 -7.00 24.34
CA ASP A 134 20.13 -6.26 25.31
C ASP A 134 20.91 -5.13 24.61
N ALA A 135 21.44 -5.40 23.40
CA ALA A 135 22.10 -4.38 22.61
C ALA A 135 21.16 -3.22 22.24
N VAL A 136 19.91 -3.49 21.85
CA VAL A 136 18.91 -2.45 21.57
C VAL A 136 18.47 -1.73 22.85
N ASP A 137 18.26 -2.45 23.94
CA ASP A 137 17.86 -1.85 25.21
C ASP A 137 18.92 -0.86 25.71
N GLN A 138 20.20 -1.26 25.70
CA GLN A 138 21.31 -0.46 26.22
C GLN A 138 21.72 0.68 25.29
N ARG A 139 21.78 0.43 23.97
CA ARG A 139 22.29 1.40 22.98
C ARG A 139 21.18 2.28 22.38
N GLY A 140 19.92 1.92 22.57
CA GLY A 140 18.78 2.56 21.93
C GLY A 140 18.53 2.03 20.51
N PRO A 141 17.89 2.83 19.64
CA PRO A 141 17.54 2.39 18.29
C PRO A 141 18.74 1.91 17.47
N LEU A 142 18.66 0.69 16.90
CA LEU A 142 19.72 0.08 16.10
C LEU A 142 19.21 -0.47 14.78
N ALA A 143 19.96 -0.27 13.70
CA ALA A 143 19.78 -1.01 12.47
C ALA A 143 20.40 -2.40 12.56
N ALA A 144 19.93 -3.33 11.73
CA ALA A 144 20.51 -4.68 11.64
C ALA A 144 22.01 -4.67 11.25
N SER A 145 22.46 -3.66 10.51
CA SER A 145 23.87 -3.49 10.13
C SER A 145 24.78 -3.01 11.27
N GLU A 146 24.21 -2.46 12.35
CA GLU A 146 24.93 -1.97 13.53
C GLU A 146 24.99 -3.00 14.66
N LEU A 147 24.32 -4.14 14.45
CA LEU A 147 24.40 -5.27 15.34
C LEU A 147 25.73 -5.98 15.04
N ASP A 148 26.78 -5.60 15.77
CA ASP A 148 28.13 -6.19 15.70
C ASP A 148 28.19 -7.59 16.34
N LEU A 149 27.16 -8.41 16.09
CA LEU A 149 26.98 -9.74 16.69
C LEU A 149 26.57 -10.75 15.59
N GLY A 150 27.07 -11.98 15.71
CA GLY A 150 26.68 -13.12 14.89
C GLY A 150 27.53 -13.33 13.64
N ALA A 151 27.33 -14.47 12.97
CA ALA A 151 28.05 -14.82 11.75
C ALA A 151 27.61 -13.94 10.57
N LYS A 152 28.58 -13.61 9.70
CA LYS A 152 28.29 -13.04 8.38
C LYS A 152 27.58 -14.11 7.54
N GLY A 153 26.54 -13.72 6.81
CA GLY A 153 25.73 -14.67 6.03
C GLY A 153 26.58 -15.44 5.01
N GLU A 154 26.38 -16.75 4.93
CA GLU A 154 26.97 -17.59 3.88
C GLU A 154 26.17 -17.41 2.56
N GLY A 155 26.87 -17.33 1.42
CA GLY A 155 26.24 -17.31 0.08
C GLY A 155 26.15 -15.97 -0.67
N GLY A 156 26.93 -14.94 -0.29
CA GLY A 156 26.95 -13.65 -1.00
C GLY A 156 25.69 -12.79 -0.76
N TRP A 157 25.30 -11.94 -1.73
CA TRP A 157 24.22 -10.92 -1.64
C TRP A 157 22.89 -11.46 -1.05
N TRP A 158 22.59 -12.75 -1.23
CA TRP A 158 21.30 -13.34 -0.87
C TRP A 158 21.20 -13.91 0.55
N GLY A 159 22.33 -14.14 1.23
CA GLY A 159 22.36 -14.64 2.61
C GLY A 159 22.14 -13.52 3.61
N TRP A 160 21.09 -13.58 4.43
CA TRP A 160 20.96 -12.65 5.55
C TRP A 160 22.01 -12.98 6.60
N SER A 161 22.66 -11.95 7.16
CA SER A 161 23.44 -12.15 8.39
C SER A 161 22.54 -12.68 9.50
N GLU A 162 23.13 -13.42 10.44
CA GLU A 162 22.39 -13.89 11.61
C GLU A 162 21.77 -12.72 12.38
N GLY A 163 22.50 -11.61 12.49
CA GLY A 163 22.01 -10.37 13.08
C GLY A 163 20.78 -9.80 12.38
N LYS A 164 20.76 -9.74 11.04
CA LYS A 164 19.58 -9.30 10.30
C LYS A 164 18.38 -10.24 10.53
N ARG A 165 18.62 -11.55 10.54
CA ARG A 165 17.57 -12.53 10.82
C ARG A 165 17.02 -12.39 12.24
N ALA A 166 17.87 -12.17 13.23
CA ALA A 166 17.46 -11.90 14.61
C ALA A 166 16.55 -10.67 14.72
N MET A 167 16.98 -9.53 14.16
CA MET A 167 16.19 -8.29 14.21
C MET A 167 14.83 -8.44 13.51
N GLU A 168 14.77 -9.16 12.38
CA GLU A 168 13.49 -9.45 11.69
C GLU A 168 12.61 -10.44 12.46
N CYS A 169 13.16 -11.47 13.10
CA CYS A 169 12.41 -12.36 13.97
C CYS A 169 11.87 -11.65 15.22
N LEU A 170 12.66 -10.76 15.82
CA LEU A 170 12.24 -9.90 16.92
C LEU A 170 11.14 -8.93 16.50
N PHE A 171 11.21 -8.39 15.28
CA PHE A 171 10.16 -7.57 14.70
C PHE A 171 8.87 -8.37 14.45
N TRP A 172 8.96 -9.56 13.83
CA TRP A 172 7.81 -10.45 13.61
C TRP A 172 7.12 -10.88 14.91
N THR A 173 7.88 -11.07 15.97
CA THR A 173 7.34 -11.43 17.28
C THR A 173 6.93 -10.23 18.12
N GLY A 174 7.02 -9.01 17.57
CA GLY A 174 6.68 -7.77 18.28
C GLY A 174 7.54 -7.50 19.52
N ARG A 175 8.70 -8.16 19.67
CA ARG A 175 9.71 -7.83 20.70
C ARG A 175 10.52 -6.59 20.31
N LEU A 176 10.59 -6.28 19.01
CA LEU A 176 11.07 -5.01 18.47
C LEU A 176 10.02 -4.40 17.54
N THR A 177 10.10 -3.09 17.35
CA THR A 177 9.33 -2.36 16.34
C THR A 177 10.21 -1.39 15.57
N THR A 178 9.67 -0.76 14.52
CA THR A 178 10.41 0.22 13.72
C THR A 178 10.40 1.58 14.43
N ALA A 179 11.55 2.02 14.93
CA ALA A 179 11.72 3.37 15.47
C ALA A 179 11.77 4.40 14.34
N THR A 180 12.56 4.12 13.30
CA THR A 180 12.66 4.96 12.12
C THR A 180 13.20 4.20 10.92
N ARG A 181 13.33 4.88 9.78
CA ARG A 181 14.04 4.40 8.61
C ARG A 181 15.07 5.43 8.17
N ARG A 182 16.29 4.98 7.83
CA ARG A 182 17.41 5.88 7.48
C ARG A 182 18.11 5.48 6.18
N GLY A 183 18.91 6.41 5.64
CA GLY A 183 19.73 6.18 4.45
C GLY A 183 18.95 5.61 3.27
N ALA A 184 19.37 4.42 2.80
CA ALA A 184 18.73 3.70 1.69
C ALA A 184 17.40 3.00 2.06
N PHE A 185 16.68 3.50 3.07
CA PHE A 185 15.44 2.93 3.63
C PHE A 185 15.64 1.74 4.56
N GLU A 186 16.80 1.67 5.21
CA GLU A 186 17.08 0.64 6.21
C GLU A 186 16.23 0.87 7.46
N ARG A 187 15.67 -0.21 8.01
CA ARG A 187 14.90 -0.17 9.25
C ARG A 187 15.84 -0.04 10.45
N VAL A 188 15.51 0.91 11.33
CA VAL A 188 16.11 1.05 12.66
C VAL A 188 15.07 0.58 13.67
N TYR A 189 15.45 -0.41 14.48
CA TYR A 189 14.58 -1.09 15.41
C TYR A 189 14.78 -0.53 16.81
N ASP A 190 13.72 -0.50 17.62
CA ASP A 190 13.79 -0.21 19.06
C ASP A 190 12.66 -0.97 19.77
N LEU A 191 12.67 -0.90 21.10
CA LEU A 191 11.65 -1.52 21.95
C LEU A 191 10.27 -0.88 21.72
N PRO A 192 9.18 -1.68 21.65
CA PRO A 192 7.83 -1.17 21.41
C PRO A 192 7.39 -0.06 22.37
N GLU A 193 7.75 -0.13 23.64
CA GLU A 193 7.42 0.84 24.69
C GLU A 193 8.13 2.20 24.53
N ARG A 194 9.25 2.25 23.80
CA ARG A 194 9.99 3.48 23.49
C ARG A 194 9.46 4.18 22.24
N VAL A 195 8.86 3.42 21.31
CA VAL A 195 8.39 3.92 20.01
C VAL A 195 6.89 4.18 19.98
N LEU A 196 6.08 3.23 20.48
CA LEU A 196 4.63 3.32 20.42
C LEU A 196 4.12 4.23 21.55
N PRO A 197 3.08 5.05 21.30
CA PRO A 197 2.44 5.78 22.38
C PRO A 197 1.98 4.83 23.50
N LYS A 198 2.15 5.25 24.76
CA LYS A 198 1.79 4.46 25.95
C LYS A 198 0.40 3.83 25.86
N ALA A 199 -0.60 4.60 25.42
CA ALA A 199 -1.98 4.14 25.25
C ALA A 199 -2.14 3.00 24.22
N ILE A 200 -1.22 2.87 23.25
CA ILE A 200 -1.23 1.81 22.24
C ILE A 200 -0.40 0.62 22.69
N HIS A 201 0.72 0.84 23.39
CA HIS A 201 1.54 -0.23 23.94
C HIS A 201 0.80 -0.97 25.07
N GLU A 202 0.21 -0.23 26.01
CA GLU A 202 -0.51 -0.80 27.17
C GLU A 202 -1.96 -1.20 26.88
N ALA A 203 -2.48 -0.93 25.68
CA ALA A 203 -3.81 -1.41 25.30
C ALA A 203 -3.91 -2.93 25.47
N PRO A 204 -5.05 -3.47 25.91
CA PRO A 204 -5.24 -4.91 25.96
C PRO A 204 -5.14 -5.52 24.56
N THR A 205 -4.57 -6.73 24.48
CA THR A 205 -4.60 -7.52 23.25
C THR A 205 -5.98 -8.16 23.11
N PRO A 206 -6.77 -7.85 22.06
CA PRO A 206 -8.06 -8.48 21.87
C PRO A 206 -7.93 -9.97 21.56
N GLU A 207 -8.99 -10.72 21.85
CA GLU A 207 -9.09 -12.11 21.43
C GLU A 207 -9.03 -12.22 19.90
N ARG A 208 -8.44 -13.31 19.38
CA ARG A 208 -8.19 -13.48 17.93
C ARG A 208 -9.44 -13.25 17.10
N GLY A 209 -10.57 -13.83 17.50
CA GLY A 209 -11.84 -13.67 16.78
C GLY A 209 -12.32 -12.22 16.74
N GLU A 210 -12.17 -11.48 17.83
CA GLU A 210 -12.54 -10.06 17.90
C GLU A 210 -11.62 -9.18 17.05
N ALA A 211 -10.30 -9.45 17.11
CA ALA A 211 -9.30 -8.78 16.30
C ALA A 211 -9.56 -9.01 14.80
N CYS A 212 -9.83 -10.24 14.38
CA CYS A 212 -10.17 -10.59 13.00
C CYS A 212 -11.46 -9.89 12.55
N ARG A 213 -12.53 -9.86 13.37
CA ARG A 213 -13.75 -9.10 13.04
C ARG A 213 -13.48 -7.60 12.91
N ALA A 214 -12.66 -7.01 13.79
CA ALA A 214 -12.29 -5.60 13.69
C ALA A 214 -11.49 -5.29 12.41
N LEU A 215 -10.55 -6.15 12.02
CA LEU A 215 -9.80 -6.03 10.77
C LEU A 215 -10.72 -6.17 9.53
N LEU A 216 -11.70 -7.09 9.57
CA LEU A 216 -12.70 -7.24 8.52
C LEU A 216 -13.60 -6.00 8.39
N ARG A 217 -13.98 -5.36 9.51
CA ARG A 217 -14.71 -4.08 9.48
C ARG A 217 -13.89 -2.98 8.80
N ILE A 218 -12.60 -2.88 9.11
CA ILE A 218 -11.69 -1.92 8.45
C ILE A 218 -11.61 -2.21 6.94
N ALA A 219 -11.40 -3.48 6.57
CA ALA A 219 -11.32 -3.91 5.17
C ALA A 219 -12.62 -3.62 4.39
N ALA A 220 -13.78 -3.90 4.98
CA ALA A 220 -15.08 -3.64 4.38
C ALA A 220 -15.31 -2.14 4.14
N LYS A 221 -15.00 -1.30 5.13
CA LYS A 221 -15.09 0.16 5.00
C LYS A 221 -14.16 0.70 3.91
N ALA A 222 -12.91 0.23 3.87
CA ALA A 222 -11.91 0.70 2.91
C ALA A 222 -12.20 0.25 1.47
N MET A 223 -12.83 -0.92 1.29
CA MET A 223 -13.16 -1.46 -0.03
C MET A 223 -14.54 -1.09 -0.55
N GLY A 224 -15.47 -0.71 0.33
CA GLY A 224 -16.84 -0.31 0.00
C GLY A 224 -17.77 -1.46 -0.37
N VAL A 225 -17.39 -2.28 -1.35
CA VAL A 225 -18.09 -3.52 -1.74
C VAL A 225 -17.07 -4.62 -2.02
N ALA A 226 -17.16 -5.75 -1.33
CA ALA A 226 -16.10 -6.75 -1.33
C ALA A 226 -16.65 -8.17 -1.17
N THR A 227 -16.07 -9.12 -1.89
CA THR A 227 -16.29 -10.55 -1.62
C THR A 227 -15.59 -10.96 -0.33
N GLU A 228 -15.92 -12.13 0.23
CA GLU A 228 -15.18 -12.69 1.37
C GLU A 228 -13.68 -12.80 1.07
N ARG A 229 -13.32 -13.23 -0.15
CA ARG A 229 -11.92 -13.37 -0.57
C ARG A 229 -11.19 -12.03 -0.58
N ASP A 230 -11.87 -10.95 -0.99
CA ASP A 230 -11.33 -9.59 -0.94
C ASP A 230 -11.08 -9.16 0.51
N LEU A 231 -12.04 -9.39 1.39
CA LEU A 231 -11.96 -9.02 2.82
C LEU A 231 -10.84 -9.76 3.53
N ARG A 232 -10.69 -11.07 3.25
CA ARG A 232 -9.61 -11.90 3.74
C ARG A 232 -8.24 -11.40 3.29
N ASP A 233 -8.10 -11.08 2.01
CA ASP A 233 -6.84 -10.68 1.41
C ASP A 233 -6.30 -9.36 1.98
N TYR A 234 -7.20 -8.43 2.31
CA TYR A 234 -6.86 -7.07 2.75
C TYR A 234 -5.88 -7.02 3.94
N PHE A 235 -6.04 -7.94 4.90
CA PHE A 235 -5.12 -8.10 6.04
C PHE A 235 -4.46 -9.49 6.08
N ARG A 236 -4.47 -10.25 4.98
CA ARG A 236 -3.92 -11.62 4.89
C ARG A 236 -4.43 -12.56 6.00
N LEU A 237 -5.73 -12.50 6.28
CA LEU A 237 -6.34 -13.39 7.27
C LEU A 237 -6.36 -14.83 6.79
N SER A 238 -6.40 -15.79 7.73
CA SER A 238 -6.64 -17.18 7.37
C SER A 238 -8.04 -17.35 6.77
N LEU A 239 -8.25 -18.42 6.00
CA LEU A 239 -9.56 -18.73 5.46
C LEU A 239 -10.60 -18.91 6.58
N ASN A 240 -10.24 -19.56 7.68
CA ASN A 240 -11.18 -19.85 8.75
C ASN A 240 -11.58 -18.56 9.50
N ASP A 241 -10.59 -17.75 9.90
CA ASP A 241 -10.83 -16.47 10.59
C ASP A 241 -11.71 -15.53 9.74
N ALA A 242 -11.49 -15.50 8.42
CA ALA A 242 -12.27 -14.67 7.52
C ALA A 242 -13.72 -15.17 7.35
N ARG A 243 -13.92 -16.48 7.15
CA ARG A 243 -15.26 -17.08 7.01
C ARG A 243 -16.11 -16.87 8.25
N GLU A 244 -15.56 -17.19 9.42
CA GLU A 244 -16.24 -17.01 10.70
C GLU A 244 -16.53 -15.53 10.96
N GLY A 245 -15.56 -14.66 10.74
CA GLY A 245 -15.71 -13.23 10.96
C GLY A 245 -16.73 -12.57 10.02
N VAL A 246 -16.73 -12.91 8.73
CA VAL A 246 -17.70 -12.38 7.76
C VAL A 246 -19.11 -12.89 8.09
N ALA A 247 -19.27 -14.16 8.43
CA ALA A 247 -20.56 -14.73 8.82
C ALA A 247 -21.12 -14.04 10.08
N ALA A 248 -20.29 -13.83 11.10
CA ALA A 248 -20.68 -13.13 12.32
C ALA A 248 -21.09 -11.69 12.05
N LEU A 249 -20.27 -10.91 11.33
CA LEU A 249 -20.58 -9.52 10.98
C LEU A 249 -21.84 -9.40 10.12
N ALA A 250 -22.12 -10.38 9.26
CA ALA A 250 -23.35 -10.40 8.47
C ALA A 250 -24.58 -10.71 9.34
N ALA A 251 -24.47 -11.65 10.29
CA ALA A 251 -25.53 -11.95 11.25
C ALA A 251 -25.83 -10.76 12.18
N GLU A 252 -24.80 -9.98 12.54
CA GLU A 252 -24.90 -8.75 13.34
C GLU A 252 -25.42 -7.54 12.54
N GLY A 253 -25.58 -7.66 11.21
CA GLY A 253 -26.02 -6.57 10.33
C GLY A 253 -24.96 -5.52 10.03
N GLU A 254 -23.71 -5.74 10.45
CA GLU A 254 -22.58 -4.85 10.14
C GLU A 254 -22.04 -5.05 8.72
N LEU A 255 -22.30 -6.21 8.12
CA LEU A 255 -22.10 -6.47 6.70
C LEU A 255 -23.41 -6.86 6.04
N ILE A 256 -23.81 -6.09 5.04
CA ILE A 256 -25.03 -6.35 4.27
C ILE A 256 -24.66 -7.19 3.04
N PRO A 257 -25.19 -8.42 2.90
CA PRO A 257 -24.96 -9.24 1.72
C PRO A 257 -25.63 -8.60 0.50
N VAL A 258 -24.91 -8.61 -0.62
CA VAL A 258 -25.37 -8.16 -1.94
C VAL A 258 -24.86 -9.06 -3.04
N THR A 259 -25.49 -9.00 -4.20
CA THR A 259 -24.94 -9.53 -5.45
C THR A 259 -24.46 -8.36 -6.33
N VAL A 260 -23.46 -8.62 -7.16
CA VAL A 260 -22.95 -7.64 -8.12
C VAL A 260 -23.03 -8.25 -9.52
N GLY A 261 -23.66 -7.56 -10.46
CA GLY A 261 -23.73 -8.03 -11.85
C GLY A 261 -22.34 -8.28 -12.42
N GLY A 262 -22.11 -9.49 -12.94
CA GLY A 262 -20.82 -9.93 -13.47
C GLY A 262 -19.86 -10.52 -12.42
N TRP A 263 -20.27 -10.65 -11.15
CA TRP A 263 -19.49 -11.36 -10.12
C TRP A 263 -20.17 -12.70 -9.80
N ASP A 264 -19.39 -13.77 -9.78
CA ASP A 264 -19.90 -15.11 -9.44
C ASP A 264 -20.12 -15.32 -7.94
N GLN A 265 -19.40 -14.54 -7.12
CA GLN A 265 -19.39 -14.68 -5.67
C GLN A 265 -20.26 -13.61 -5.00
N PRO A 266 -20.93 -13.93 -3.87
CA PRO A 266 -21.61 -12.91 -3.08
C PRO A 266 -20.60 -11.87 -2.58
N ALA A 267 -21.10 -10.64 -2.44
CA ALA A 267 -20.34 -9.53 -1.91
C ALA A 267 -21.03 -8.93 -0.69
N TYR A 268 -20.30 -8.07 0.01
CA TYR A 268 -20.73 -7.44 1.24
C TYR A 268 -20.40 -5.95 1.18
N LEU A 269 -21.25 -5.13 1.79
CA LEU A 269 -21.00 -3.71 2.04
C LEU A 269 -21.36 -3.35 3.48
N THR A 270 -20.76 -2.30 4.02
CA THR A 270 -21.17 -1.77 5.32
C THR A 270 -22.45 -0.94 5.15
N PRO A 271 -23.35 -0.88 6.15
CA PRO A 271 -24.57 -0.07 6.08
C PRO A 271 -24.33 1.39 5.66
N GLU A 272 -23.18 1.96 6.02
CA GLU A 272 -22.79 3.35 5.75
C GLU A 272 -22.10 3.55 4.39
N ALA A 273 -21.99 2.50 3.56
CA ALA A 273 -21.29 2.57 2.28
C ALA A 273 -21.89 3.66 1.37
N ARG A 274 -21.06 4.63 0.98
CA ARG A 274 -21.47 5.73 0.11
C ARG A 274 -21.81 5.21 -1.29
N ARG A 275 -22.93 5.68 -1.85
CA ARG A 275 -23.44 5.28 -3.18
C ARG A 275 -23.48 6.49 -4.14
N PRO A 276 -22.33 7.04 -4.56
CA PRO A 276 -22.33 8.23 -5.41
C PRO A 276 -22.87 7.93 -6.81
N ARG A 277 -23.48 8.95 -7.43
CA ARG A 277 -24.00 8.85 -8.80
C ARG A 277 -22.90 8.83 -9.85
N ALA A 278 -21.77 9.47 -9.57
CA ALA A 278 -20.60 9.53 -10.45
C ALA A 278 -19.31 9.70 -9.64
N ILE A 279 -18.18 9.30 -10.22
CA ILE A 279 -16.83 9.60 -9.73
C ILE A 279 -16.10 10.44 -10.79
N LYS A 280 -15.43 11.51 -10.33
CA LYS A 280 -14.53 12.33 -11.14
C LYS A 280 -13.17 12.32 -10.47
N ALA A 281 -12.24 11.60 -11.06
CA ALA A 281 -10.89 11.41 -10.54
C ALA A 281 -9.89 11.27 -11.70
N ALA A 282 -8.69 11.77 -11.52
CA ALA A 282 -7.54 11.48 -12.37
C ALA A 282 -6.41 11.08 -11.42
N ALA A 283 -5.86 9.88 -11.55
CA ALA A 283 -4.84 9.39 -10.63
C ALA A 283 -3.93 8.33 -11.27
N LEU A 284 -2.63 8.48 -11.05
CA LEU A 284 -1.65 7.41 -11.27
C LEU A 284 -1.64 6.48 -10.06
N LEU A 285 -1.86 5.19 -10.26
CA LEU A 285 -1.97 4.19 -9.20
C LEU A 285 -0.71 3.34 -9.14
N SER A 286 -0.16 3.14 -7.94
CA SER A 286 0.94 2.20 -7.75
C SER A 286 0.48 0.76 -8.01
N PRO A 287 1.36 -0.13 -8.51
CA PRO A 287 1.12 -1.57 -8.46
C PRO A 287 0.77 -2.12 -7.07
N PHE A 288 1.16 -1.43 -6.00
CA PHE A 288 0.84 -1.81 -4.62
C PHE A 288 -0.19 -0.87 -3.97
N ASP A 289 -0.93 -0.09 -4.77
CA ASP A 289 -2.08 0.67 -4.26
C ASP A 289 -3.19 -0.28 -3.77
N ASN A 290 -3.93 0.11 -2.74
CA ASN A 290 -5.06 -0.65 -2.18
C ASN A 290 -6.14 -1.01 -3.23
N LEU A 291 -6.26 -0.22 -4.30
CA LEU A 291 -7.17 -0.49 -5.41
C LEU A 291 -6.61 -1.53 -6.40
N ILE A 292 -5.30 -1.76 -6.41
CA ILE A 292 -4.56 -2.49 -7.43
C ILE A 292 -3.90 -3.78 -6.92
N TRP A 293 -3.45 -3.84 -5.66
CA TRP A 293 -2.63 -4.97 -5.18
C TRP A 293 -3.29 -6.33 -5.38
N PHE A 294 -4.63 -6.38 -5.29
CA PHE A 294 -5.40 -7.61 -5.46
C PHE A 294 -5.92 -7.64 -6.89
N ARG A 295 -5.14 -8.27 -7.76
CA ARG A 295 -5.32 -8.20 -9.22
C ARG A 295 -6.66 -8.74 -9.69
N GLU A 296 -7.10 -9.85 -9.10
CA GLU A 296 -8.41 -10.43 -9.43
C GLU A 296 -9.55 -9.47 -9.09
N ARG A 297 -9.46 -8.75 -7.96
CA ARG A 297 -10.44 -7.72 -7.61
C ARG A 297 -10.40 -6.54 -8.58
N THR A 298 -9.20 -6.10 -8.96
CA THR A 298 -9.01 -5.03 -9.94
C THR A 298 -9.66 -5.39 -11.26
N GLU A 299 -9.41 -6.61 -11.75
CA GLU A 299 -9.97 -7.13 -12.99
C GLU A 299 -11.51 -7.19 -12.91
N ARG A 300 -12.08 -7.70 -11.81
CA ARG A 300 -13.55 -7.71 -11.61
C ARG A 300 -14.18 -6.31 -11.53
N LEU A 301 -13.44 -5.30 -11.06
CA LEU A 301 -13.96 -3.94 -10.95
C LEU A 301 -13.85 -3.19 -12.28
N PHE A 302 -12.71 -3.27 -12.95
CA PHE A 302 -12.34 -2.39 -14.06
C PHE A 302 -12.30 -3.09 -15.42
N ASP A 303 -12.38 -4.42 -15.47
CA ASP A 303 -12.14 -5.22 -16.68
C ASP A 303 -10.71 -5.03 -17.22
N VAL A 304 -9.75 -4.82 -16.31
CA VAL A 304 -8.36 -4.52 -16.62
C VAL A 304 -7.45 -5.45 -15.82
N ARG A 305 -6.73 -6.33 -16.53
CA ARG A 305 -5.77 -7.25 -15.94
C ARG A 305 -4.40 -6.62 -15.77
N VAL A 306 -4.12 -6.13 -14.56
CA VAL A 306 -2.82 -5.52 -14.23
C VAL A 306 -1.82 -6.60 -13.80
N ARG A 307 -0.60 -6.56 -14.36
CA ARG A 307 0.53 -7.42 -13.96
C ARG A 307 1.74 -6.57 -13.58
N LEU A 308 2.42 -6.95 -12.50
CA LEU A 308 3.69 -6.34 -12.11
C LEU A 308 4.83 -7.09 -12.79
N GLU A 309 5.51 -6.46 -13.74
CA GLU A 309 6.54 -7.09 -14.59
C GLU A 309 7.98 -6.76 -14.16
N ILE A 310 8.14 -6.27 -12.92
CA ILE A 310 9.46 -5.87 -12.37
C ILE A 310 10.44 -7.06 -12.30
N TYR A 311 9.93 -8.28 -12.10
CA TYR A 311 10.71 -9.51 -12.07
C TYR A 311 10.78 -10.22 -13.44
N THR A 312 10.05 -9.72 -14.43
CA THR A 312 10.06 -10.25 -15.79
C THR A 312 11.30 -9.74 -16.53
N PRO A 313 12.08 -10.59 -17.22
CA PRO A 313 13.19 -10.15 -18.08
C PRO A 313 12.72 -9.10 -19.10
N ALA A 314 13.55 -8.10 -19.39
CA ALA A 314 13.16 -6.93 -20.19
C ALA A 314 12.47 -7.29 -21.52
N HIS A 315 12.99 -8.28 -22.25
CA HIS A 315 12.45 -8.74 -23.54
C HIS A 315 11.13 -9.53 -23.45
N LYS A 316 10.68 -9.90 -22.25
CA LYS A 316 9.40 -10.60 -22.00
C LYS A 316 8.33 -9.68 -21.41
N ARG A 317 8.66 -8.40 -21.17
CA ARG A 317 7.71 -7.44 -20.60
C ARG A 317 6.72 -7.00 -21.68
N THR A 318 5.48 -6.82 -21.28
CA THR A 318 4.40 -6.38 -22.16
C THR A 318 4.20 -4.88 -22.10
N HIS A 319 4.19 -4.29 -20.90
CA HIS A 319 3.87 -2.87 -20.68
C HIS A 319 5.04 -2.06 -20.11
N GLY A 320 6.02 -2.71 -19.48
CA GLY A 320 7.20 -2.02 -18.95
C GLY A 320 7.69 -2.57 -17.62
N TYR A 321 8.63 -1.86 -16.98
CA TYR A 321 9.26 -2.30 -15.73
C TYR A 321 8.46 -1.91 -14.48
N TYR A 322 8.09 -0.64 -14.36
CA TYR A 322 7.36 -0.09 -13.22
C TYR A 322 6.14 0.70 -13.69
N VAL A 323 5.11 -0.08 -14.03
CA VAL A 323 3.90 0.38 -14.72
C VAL A 323 2.85 0.86 -13.71
N LEU A 324 2.41 2.11 -13.83
CA LEU A 324 1.30 2.67 -13.06
C LEU A 324 0.03 2.70 -13.93
N PRO A 325 -1.07 2.03 -13.52
CA PRO A 325 -2.38 2.25 -14.11
C PRO A 325 -2.85 3.70 -13.91
N PHE A 326 -3.48 4.27 -14.93
CA PHE A 326 -4.09 5.59 -14.87
C PHE A 326 -5.61 5.47 -14.73
N LEU A 327 -6.11 5.88 -13.56
CA LEU A 327 -7.54 6.02 -13.29
C LEU A 327 -8.01 7.36 -13.88
N GLN A 328 -8.99 7.30 -14.78
CA GLN A 328 -9.71 8.44 -15.31
C GLN A 328 -11.20 8.23 -15.10
N ASN A 329 -11.81 9.11 -14.30
CA ASN A 329 -13.17 9.01 -13.81
C ASN A 329 -13.44 7.67 -13.11
N GLU A 330 -14.11 6.75 -13.81
CA GLU A 330 -14.55 5.45 -13.32
C GLU A 330 -13.86 4.29 -14.05
N ALA A 331 -12.80 4.54 -14.81
CA ALA A 331 -12.12 3.51 -15.60
C ALA A 331 -10.60 3.64 -15.47
N ILE A 332 -9.90 2.53 -15.63
CA ILE A 332 -8.48 2.55 -15.91
C ILE A 332 -8.37 2.71 -17.43
N THR A 333 -7.85 3.84 -17.90
CA THR A 333 -7.83 4.19 -19.33
C THR A 333 -6.43 4.11 -19.95
N ALA A 334 -5.40 3.99 -19.13
CA ALA A 334 -4.04 3.79 -19.61
C ALA A 334 -3.16 3.05 -18.59
N ARG A 335 -2.01 2.59 -19.08
CA ARG A 335 -0.88 2.09 -18.30
C ARG A 335 0.39 2.82 -18.73
N VAL A 336 1.15 3.35 -17.78
CA VAL A 336 2.38 4.08 -18.08
C VAL A 336 3.57 3.51 -17.31
N ASP A 337 4.63 3.14 -18.02
CA ASP A 337 5.92 2.78 -17.44
C ASP A 337 6.70 4.05 -17.14
N LEU A 338 6.99 4.29 -15.88
CA LEU A 338 7.55 5.56 -15.42
C LEU A 338 8.92 5.37 -14.78
N LYS A 339 9.79 6.37 -14.94
CA LYS A 339 11.06 6.48 -14.22
C LYS A 339 11.36 7.93 -13.86
N ALA A 340 11.73 8.17 -12.60
CA ALA A 340 12.24 9.46 -12.18
C ALA A 340 13.76 9.55 -12.46
N ASP A 341 14.15 10.25 -13.52
CA ASP A 341 15.56 10.59 -13.77
C ASP A 341 15.92 11.86 -13.02
N ARG A 342 16.33 11.67 -11.76
CA ARG A 342 16.69 12.79 -10.87
C ARG A 342 17.94 13.54 -11.33
N LYS A 343 18.86 12.88 -12.05
CA LYS A 343 20.07 13.52 -12.57
C LYS A 343 19.73 14.45 -13.74
N ALA A 344 18.86 13.99 -14.65
CA ALA A 344 18.35 14.81 -15.75
C ALA A 344 17.28 15.82 -15.29
N GLY A 345 16.67 15.61 -14.12
CA GLY A 345 15.54 16.37 -13.61
C GLY A 345 14.29 16.16 -14.46
N ALA A 346 14.02 14.93 -14.89
CA ALA A 346 12.91 14.58 -15.77
C ALA A 346 12.12 13.35 -15.27
N LEU A 347 10.79 13.41 -15.41
CA LEU A 347 9.93 12.23 -15.30
C LEU A 347 9.84 11.58 -16.69
N LEU A 348 10.44 10.41 -16.84
CA LEU A 348 10.47 9.68 -18.10
C LEU A 348 9.24 8.78 -18.18
N VAL A 349 8.42 8.97 -19.22
CA VAL A 349 7.42 8.01 -19.68
C VAL A 349 8.12 7.07 -20.66
N LEU A 350 8.50 5.90 -20.15
CA LEU A 350 9.24 4.88 -20.91
C LEU A 350 8.35 4.16 -21.92
N ALA A 351 7.08 3.98 -21.58
CA ALA A 351 6.02 3.50 -22.45
C ALA A 351 4.66 4.00 -21.95
N ALA A 352 3.71 4.23 -22.86
CA ALA A 352 2.32 4.56 -22.56
C ALA A 352 1.37 3.74 -23.42
N HIS A 353 0.51 2.97 -22.78
CA HIS A 353 -0.44 2.06 -23.42
C HIS A 353 -1.87 2.48 -23.08
N ALA A 354 -2.73 2.57 -24.08
CA ALA A 354 -4.16 2.77 -23.89
C ALA A 354 -4.83 1.48 -23.41
N GLU A 355 -5.83 1.60 -22.55
CA GLU A 355 -6.78 0.52 -22.25
C GLU A 355 -8.05 0.69 -23.11
N PRO A 356 -8.90 -0.35 -23.25
CA PRO A 356 -10.11 -0.28 -24.08
C PRO A 356 -11.06 0.87 -23.74
N GLN A 357 -11.03 1.37 -22.50
CA GLN A 357 -11.87 2.47 -22.04
C GLN A 357 -11.25 3.87 -22.28
N ALA A 358 -10.09 3.96 -22.92
CA ALA A 358 -9.49 5.23 -23.32
C ALA A 358 -10.39 6.00 -24.29
N ASN A 359 -10.39 7.32 -24.13
CA ASN A 359 -11.04 8.29 -25.02
C ASN A 359 -10.08 9.42 -25.42
N ASP A 360 -10.55 10.36 -26.24
CA ASP A 360 -9.77 11.49 -26.77
C ASP A 360 -9.19 12.42 -25.68
N GLU A 361 -9.77 12.42 -24.47
CA GLU A 361 -9.28 13.22 -23.34
C GLU A 361 -8.17 12.52 -22.55
N THR A 362 -7.99 11.21 -22.73
CA THR A 362 -7.08 10.37 -21.92
C THR A 362 -5.66 10.92 -21.92
N ALA A 363 -5.11 11.24 -23.10
CA ALA A 363 -3.76 11.78 -23.22
C ALA A 363 -3.61 13.11 -22.47
N ARG A 364 -4.63 13.98 -22.52
CA ARG A 364 -4.61 15.28 -21.85
C ARG A 364 -4.70 15.15 -20.34
N ALA A 365 -5.63 14.33 -19.84
CA ALA A 365 -5.79 14.09 -18.41
C ALA A 365 -4.55 13.41 -17.82
N LEU A 366 -3.95 12.45 -18.55
CA LEU A 366 -2.71 11.80 -18.15
C LEU A 366 -1.53 12.76 -18.13
N ALA A 367 -1.40 13.64 -19.14
CA ALA A 367 -0.34 14.65 -19.16
C ALA A 367 -0.39 15.58 -17.94
N GLN A 368 -1.60 16.01 -17.53
CA GLN A 368 -1.79 16.84 -16.33
C GLN A 368 -1.35 16.11 -15.05
N GLU A 369 -1.71 14.83 -14.91
CA GLU A 369 -1.33 14.03 -13.74
C GLU A 369 0.19 13.73 -13.71
N LEU A 370 0.81 13.53 -14.88
CA LEU A 370 2.27 13.38 -15.02
C LEU A 370 3.01 14.68 -14.66
N ALA A 371 2.49 15.84 -15.07
CA ALA A 371 3.05 17.13 -14.70
C ALA A 371 2.97 17.37 -13.18
N LEU A 372 1.82 17.05 -12.56
CA LEU A 372 1.65 17.11 -11.11
C LEU A 372 2.62 16.18 -10.38
N MET A 373 2.84 14.97 -10.89
CA MET A 373 3.81 14.03 -10.33
C MET A 373 5.25 14.54 -10.49
N ALA A 374 5.60 15.09 -11.66
CA ALA A 374 6.92 15.69 -11.88
C ALA A 374 7.19 16.81 -10.88
N GLN A 375 6.22 17.73 -10.69
CA GLN A 375 6.29 18.80 -9.70
C GLN A 375 6.49 18.24 -8.28
N TRP A 376 5.67 17.26 -7.89
CA TRP A 376 5.74 16.64 -6.56
C TRP A 376 7.11 15.95 -6.29
N LEU A 377 7.72 15.39 -7.33
CA LEU A 377 9.03 14.76 -7.26
C LEU A 377 10.20 15.75 -7.37
N GLY A 378 9.95 17.04 -7.57
CA GLY A 378 10.97 18.06 -7.81
C GLY A 378 11.67 17.92 -9.16
N LEU A 379 10.96 17.39 -10.17
CA LEU A 379 11.44 17.21 -11.53
C LEU A 379 10.92 18.36 -12.41
N ARG A 380 11.75 18.82 -13.35
CA ARG A 380 11.51 20.04 -14.13
C ARG A 380 10.65 19.83 -15.37
N ARG A 381 10.57 18.60 -15.86
CA ARG A 381 9.85 18.27 -17.11
C ARG A 381 9.41 16.82 -17.15
N VAL A 382 8.50 16.53 -18.09
CA VAL A 382 8.09 15.19 -18.49
C VAL A 382 8.67 14.91 -19.88
N GLU A 383 9.23 13.71 -20.09
CA GLU A 383 9.70 13.26 -21.40
C GLU A 383 8.99 11.97 -21.80
N VAL A 384 8.46 11.92 -23.02
CA VAL A 384 7.69 10.78 -23.52
C VAL A 384 8.49 10.05 -24.59
N ARG A 385 8.75 8.76 -24.38
CA ARG A 385 9.33 7.89 -25.41
C ARG A 385 8.25 7.41 -26.38
N PRO A 386 8.59 7.19 -27.66
CA PRO A 386 7.63 6.71 -28.66
C PRO A 386 7.41 5.18 -28.54
N VAL A 387 7.01 4.70 -27.36
CA VAL A 387 6.76 3.28 -27.07
C VAL A 387 5.35 3.11 -26.50
N GLY A 388 4.55 2.25 -27.11
CA GLY A 388 3.12 2.09 -26.78
C GLY A 388 2.22 2.99 -27.63
N ASP A 389 0.96 2.59 -27.77
CA ASP A 389 -0.02 3.17 -28.70
C ASP A 389 -0.55 4.54 -28.26
N LEU A 390 -0.52 4.86 -26.95
CA LEU A 390 -0.92 6.16 -26.43
C LEU A 390 0.22 7.22 -26.50
N SER A 391 1.46 6.77 -26.62
CA SER A 391 2.65 7.65 -26.57
C SER A 391 2.67 8.78 -27.60
N PRO A 392 2.25 8.60 -28.88
CA PRO A 392 2.23 9.71 -29.84
C PRO A 392 1.28 10.84 -29.42
N ALA A 393 0.05 10.50 -29.00
CA ALA A 393 -0.93 11.47 -28.54
C ALA A 393 -0.47 12.15 -27.24
N LEU A 394 0.07 11.38 -26.30
CA LEU A 394 0.61 11.90 -25.04
C LEU A 394 1.81 12.84 -25.28
N GLY A 395 2.74 12.45 -26.15
CA GLY A 395 3.92 13.24 -26.49
C GLY A 395 3.57 14.57 -27.13
N SER A 396 2.57 14.60 -28.01
CA SER A 396 2.05 15.85 -28.60
C SER A 396 1.51 16.81 -27.53
N VAL A 397 0.72 16.31 -26.58
CA VAL A 397 0.18 17.14 -25.48
C VAL A 397 1.28 17.64 -24.54
N VAL A 398 2.24 16.78 -24.19
CA VAL A 398 3.36 17.18 -23.31
C VAL A 398 4.27 18.20 -24.01
N GLY A 399 4.49 18.06 -25.32
CA GLY A 399 5.27 18.99 -26.13
C GLY A 399 4.64 20.39 -26.21
N SER A 400 3.34 20.46 -26.51
CA SER A 400 2.64 21.74 -26.62
C SER A 400 2.58 22.51 -25.31
N GLN A 401 2.36 21.83 -24.18
CA GLN A 401 2.39 22.48 -22.86
C GLN A 401 3.77 23.05 -22.50
N ALA A 402 4.86 22.47 -23.03
CA ALA A 402 6.21 22.96 -22.81
C ALA A 402 6.51 24.22 -23.65
N GLU A 403 5.93 24.32 -24.85
CA GLU A 403 6.03 25.50 -25.72
C GLU A 403 5.20 26.68 -25.19
N ASP A 404 4.00 26.41 -24.66
CA ASP A 404 3.12 27.42 -24.05
C ASP A 404 3.60 27.91 -22.66
N GLY A 405 4.75 27.43 -22.18
CA GLY A 405 5.32 27.78 -20.87
C GLY A 405 4.61 27.13 -19.68
N SER A 406 3.55 26.35 -19.90
CA SER A 406 2.77 25.67 -18.85
C SER A 406 3.50 24.48 -18.22
N THR A 407 4.59 23.97 -18.82
CA THR A 407 5.41 22.86 -18.28
C THR A 407 6.83 23.27 -17.88
N ARG A 408 7.18 24.57 -17.89
CA ARG A 408 8.36 25.03 -17.12
C ARG A 408 7.93 25.10 -15.65
N LEU A 409 7.97 23.94 -14.99
CA LEU A 409 7.59 23.73 -13.59
C LEU A 409 8.51 24.49 -12.62
#